data_AF-A0A7Y8GM08-F1
#
_entry.id   AF-A0A7Y8GM08-F1
#
_cell.length_a   1.000
_cell.length_b   1.000
_cell.length_c   1.000
_cell.angle_alpha   90.00
_cell.angle_beta   90.00
_cell.angle_gamma   90.00
#
_symmetry.space_group_name_H-M   'P 1'
#
loop_
_entity.id
_entity.type
_entity.pdbx_description
1 polymer ?
#
loop_
_entity_poly.entity_id
_entity_poly.type
_entity_poly.pdbx_seq_one_letter_code
_entity_poly.pdbx_strand_id
1 'polypeptide(L)'
;MALPMAQASARECASDLGHGWPPAVGNYGQAVETLFDGKAQRALSLVSLPKSGVETGVALLPGPGDQAWTLRYSRADKRVYSWNSGTRQGGVELRVDQQPDQYQVSIPAPLAQRLLHSWQAALAAQVPGDRKAPVLDGDVLSFTVDGQRYSGTRPECGAGRLMMKQVALLIEASDTKEKKLDRRWKDLDESLDELQQLLGGKAG
;
A
#
# COMPACT_ATOMS: atom_id res chain seq x y z
N MET A 1 -0.01 -44.27 6.79
CA MET A 1 -0.49 -43.02 7.42
C MET A 1 0.30 -41.87 6.81
N ALA A 2 -0.29 -41.12 5.88
CA ALA A 2 0.34 -39.95 5.28
C ALA A 2 -0.26 -38.71 5.96
N LEU A 3 0.55 -38.02 6.75
CA LEU A 3 0.22 -36.70 7.32
C LEU A 3 0.57 -35.62 6.28
N PRO A 4 -0.16 -34.49 6.27
CA PRO A 4 -0.35 -33.67 5.08
C PRO A 4 0.81 -32.69 4.85
N MET A 5 1.46 -32.79 3.68
CA MET A 5 2.45 -31.78 3.23
C MET A 5 1.82 -30.40 2.91
N ALA A 6 0.49 -30.28 2.96
CA ALA A 6 -0.21 -29.02 2.70
C ALA A 6 -0.04 -27.95 3.79
N GLN A 7 0.37 -28.32 5.01
CA GLN A 7 0.55 -27.35 6.11
C GLN A 7 1.94 -26.71 6.15
N ALA A 8 2.94 -27.30 5.47
CA ALA A 8 4.31 -26.77 5.47
C ALA A 8 4.42 -25.53 4.55
N SER A 9 3.82 -25.57 3.36
CA SER A 9 3.80 -24.45 2.41
C SER A 9 2.96 -23.25 2.89
N ALA A 10 1.94 -23.49 3.72
CA ALA A 10 1.12 -22.42 4.29
C ALA A 10 1.86 -21.57 5.34
N ARG A 11 2.86 -22.14 6.04
CA ARG A 11 3.69 -21.41 7.03
C ARG A 11 4.76 -20.54 6.37
N GLU A 12 5.27 -20.95 5.22
CA GLU A 12 6.29 -20.21 4.45
C GLU A 12 5.72 -18.93 3.79
N CYS A 13 4.39 -18.78 3.80
CA CYS A 13 3.69 -17.62 3.25
C CYS A 13 2.95 -16.75 4.28
N ALA A 14 3.26 -16.92 5.56
CA ALA A 14 2.66 -16.11 6.61
C ALA A 14 3.17 -14.66 6.51
N SER A 15 2.30 -13.75 6.11
CA SER A 15 2.54 -12.32 6.22
C SER A 15 2.60 -11.90 7.70
N ASP A 16 3.52 -11.00 8.03
CA ASP A 16 3.64 -10.37 9.35
C ASP A 16 2.74 -9.13 9.50
N LEU A 17 1.90 -8.82 8.50
CA LEU A 17 0.95 -7.72 8.56
C LEU A 17 0.09 -7.81 9.81
N GLY A 18 -0.09 -6.68 10.48
CA GLY A 18 -0.96 -6.52 11.63
C GLY A 18 -1.65 -5.16 11.65
N HIS A 19 -2.65 -5.01 12.50
CA HIS A 19 -3.44 -3.79 12.59
C HIS A 19 -2.66 -2.61 13.17
N GLY A 20 -2.84 -1.44 12.57
CA GLY A 20 -2.27 -0.17 13.02
C GLY A 20 -0.86 0.10 12.51
N TRP A 21 -0.18 1.07 13.12
CA TRP A 21 1.23 1.33 12.88
C TRP A 21 2.10 0.37 13.69
N PRO A 22 3.24 -0.11 13.16
CA PRO A 22 4.29 -0.68 13.97
C PRO A 22 4.67 0.30 15.07
N PRO A 23 5.02 -0.18 16.28
CA PRO A 23 5.60 0.69 17.30
C PRO A 23 6.81 1.47 16.74
N ALA A 24 7.03 2.69 17.25
CA ALA A 24 8.09 3.62 16.84
C ALA A 24 7.96 4.30 15.45
N VAL A 25 7.14 3.79 14.51
CA VAL A 25 7.01 4.43 13.18
C VAL A 25 5.74 5.28 13.02
N GLY A 26 4.85 5.33 14.01
CA GLY A 26 3.55 6.02 13.90
C GLY A 26 3.67 7.51 13.52
N ASN A 27 4.52 8.28 14.21
CA ASN A 27 4.70 9.70 13.91
C ASN A 27 5.33 9.93 12.52
N TYR A 28 6.31 9.10 12.16
CA TYR A 28 6.97 9.14 10.86
C TYR A 28 5.99 8.80 9.73
N GLY A 29 5.25 7.70 9.87
CA GLY A 29 4.25 7.29 8.89
C GLY A 29 3.15 8.33 8.70
N GLN A 30 2.66 8.95 9.78
CA GLN A 30 1.66 10.02 9.69
C GLN A 30 2.20 11.29 9.01
N ALA A 31 3.48 11.63 9.23
CA ALA A 31 4.14 12.73 8.54
C ALA A 31 4.23 12.47 7.02
N VAL A 32 4.55 11.25 6.61
CA VAL A 32 4.59 10.84 5.20
C VAL A 32 3.19 10.91 4.56
N GLU A 33 2.16 10.45 5.27
CA GLU A 33 0.79 10.56 4.78
C GLU A 33 0.32 12.02 4.65
N THR A 34 0.76 12.89 5.56
CA THR A 34 0.49 14.32 5.48
C THR A 34 1.19 14.95 4.29
N LEU A 35 2.45 14.56 4.03
CA LEU A 35 3.20 15.01 2.86
C LEU A 35 2.51 14.60 1.55
N PHE A 36 2.06 13.35 1.43
CA PHE A 36 1.49 12.84 0.17
C PHE A 36 0.05 13.25 -0.06
N ASP A 37 -0.78 13.21 0.98
CA ASP A 37 -2.23 13.33 0.81
C ASP A 37 -2.80 14.62 1.42
N GLY A 38 -2.06 15.30 2.31
CA GLY A 38 -2.55 16.46 3.02
C GLY A 38 -3.87 16.16 3.74
N LYS A 39 -4.94 16.84 3.32
CA LYS A 39 -6.31 16.63 3.84
C LYS A 39 -7.20 15.75 2.94
N ALA A 40 -6.66 15.21 1.85
CA ALA A 40 -7.44 14.39 0.93
C ALA A 40 -7.89 13.10 1.62
N GLN A 41 -9.18 12.78 1.51
CA GLN A 41 -9.71 11.53 2.01
C GLN A 41 -9.43 10.42 1.00
N ARG A 42 -8.62 9.45 1.40
CA ARG A 42 -8.27 8.26 0.62
C ARG A 42 -9.22 7.12 0.97
N ALA A 43 -9.75 6.46 -0.06
CA ALA A 43 -10.52 5.23 0.13
C ALA A 43 -9.57 4.03 0.31
N LEU A 44 -8.43 4.07 -0.38
CA LEU A 44 -7.38 3.08 -0.32
C LEU A 44 -6.02 3.77 -0.45
N SER A 45 -5.03 3.36 0.33
CA SER A 45 -3.64 3.73 0.12
C SER A 45 -2.67 2.64 0.52
N LEU A 46 -1.47 2.73 -0.03
CA LEU A 46 -0.28 2.04 0.42
C LEU A 46 0.86 3.06 0.53
N VAL A 47 1.51 3.11 1.69
CA VAL A 47 2.72 3.91 1.92
C VAL A 47 3.90 2.98 2.20
N SER A 48 5.03 3.28 1.56
CA SER A 48 6.32 2.64 1.80
C SER A 48 7.22 3.55 2.62
N LEU A 49 7.68 3.03 3.76
CA LEU A 49 8.58 3.67 4.70
C LEU A 49 9.90 2.91 4.70
N PRO A 50 10.82 3.21 3.78
CA PRO A 50 12.05 2.44 3.67
C PRO A 50 13.06 2.84 4.75
N LYS A 51 13.90 1.89 5.14
CA LYS A 51 15.07 2.11 6.01
C LYS A 51 16.08 3.05 5.37
N SER A 52 16.13 3.11 4.04
CA SER A 52 17.02 3.96 3.26
C SER A 52 16.34 4.42 1.96
N GLY A 53 16.69 5.60 1.45
CA GLY A 53 16.03 6.19 0.29
C GLY A 53 14.90 7.12 0.69
N VAL A 54 13.91 7.25 -0.19
CA VAL A 54 12.77 8.16 -0.03
C VAL A 54 11.47 7.37 0.01
N GLU A 55 10.50 7.91 0.73
CA GLU A 55 9.18 7.34 0.90
C GLU A 55 8.40 7.42 -0.41
N THR A 56 7.51 6.45 -0.61
CA THR A 56 6.60 6.42 -1.75
C THR A 56 5.19 6.07 -1.30
N GLY A 57 4.19 6.47 -2.08
CA GLY A 57 2.79 6.23 -1.76
C GLY A 57 1.95 6.05 -3.01
N VAL A 58 0.98 5.14 -2.93
CA VAL A 58 -0.11 5.01 -3.90
C VAL A 58 -1.41 5.27 -3.16
N ALA A 59 -2.30 6.09 -3.72
CA ALA A 59 -3.60 6.40 -3.14
C ALA A 59 -4.71 6.38 -4.20
N LEU A 60 -5.87 5.84 -3.82
CA LEU A 60 -7.13 6.01 -4.53
C LEU A 60 -8.00 7.03 -3.80
N LEU A 61 -8.33 8.08 -4.53
CA LEU A 61 -9.14 9.19 -4.04
C LEU A 61 -10.50 9.14 -4.74
N PRO A 62 -11.61 8.99 -4.00
CA PRO A 62 -12.93 9.14 -4.58
C PRO A 62 -13.11 10.59 -5.04
N GLY A 63 -13.67 10.77 -6.24
CA GLY A 63 -14.15 12.06 -6.68
C GLY A 63 -15.40 12.48 -5.88
N PRO A 64 -15.71 13.79 -5.76
CA PRO A 64 -16.96 14.23 -5.17
C PRO A 64 -18.17 13.76 -6.01
N GLY A 65 -19.13 13.09 -5.38
CA GLY A 65 -20.33 12.57 -6.04
C GLY A 65 -20.02 11.46 -7.05
N ASP A 66 -20.52 11.59 -8.28
CA ASP A 66 -20.32 10.64 -9.38
C ASP A 66 -19.03 10.89 -10.18
N GLN A 67 -18.13 11.76 -9.70
CA GLN A 67 -16.88 12.05 -10.39
C GLN A 67 -15.96 10.82 -10.44
N ALA A 68 -15.15 10.78 -11.51
CA ALA A 68 -14.15 9.74 -11.70
C ALA A 68 -13.19 9.70 -10.50
N TRP A 69 -12.79 8.50 -10.15
CA TRP A 69 -11.81 8.28 -9.10
C TRP A 69 -10.43 8.69 -9.61
N THR A 70 -9.60 9.19 -8.70
CA THR A 70 -8.21 9.57 -9.02
C THR A 70 -7.25 8.56 -8.42
N LEU A 71 -6.38 8.01 -9.25
CA LEU A 71 -5.20 7.29 -8.82
C LEU A 71 -4.05 8.29 -8.69
N ARG A 72 -3.42 8.33 -7.53
CA ARG A 72 -2.22 9.13 -7.26
C ARG A 72 -1.05 8.23 -6.87
N TYR A 73 0.09 8.44 -7.50
CA TYR A 73 1.40 8.01 -7.02
C TYR A 73 2.16 9.22 -6.49
N SER A 74 2.88 9.04 -5.38
CA SER A 74 3.68 10.09 -4.74
C SER A 74 5.05 9.55 -4.35
N ARG A 75 6.07 10.39 -4.49
CA ARG A 75 7.44 10.12 -4.07
C ARG A 75 7.99 11.36 -3.36
N ALA A 76 8.54 11.17 -2.17
CA ALA A 76 9.18 12.28 -1.47
C ALA A 76 10.45 12.74 -2.22
N ASP A 77 10.68 14.05 -2.30
CA ASP A 77 11.91 14.63 -2.88
C ASP A 77 13.13 14.24 -2.03
N LYS A 78 12.97 14.37 -0.71
CA LYS A 78 13.94 14.01 0.31
C LYS A 78 13.29 13.11 1.34
N ARG A 79 14.12 12.30 1.99
CA ARG A 79 13.67 11.45 3.08
C ARG A 79 12.96 12.28 4.15
N VAL A 80 11.74 11.86 4.50
CA VAL A 80 10.91 12.57 5.49
C VAL A 80 11.51 12.44 6.88
N TYR A 81 11.94 11.25 7.28
CA TYR A 81 12.65 11.04 8.55
C TYR A 81 14.13 11.36 8.40
N SER A 82 14.58 12.46 8.99
CA SER A 82 15.99 12.88 8.94
C SER A 82 16.54 13.21 10.33
N TRP A 83 17.83 12.94 10.51
CA TRP A 83 18.58 13.55 11.60
C TRP A 83 19.09 14.92 11.15
N ASN A 84 18.87 15.96 11.96
CA ASN A 84 19.43 17.29 11.76
C ASN A 84 20.53 17.52 12.79
N SER A 85 21.77 17.68 12.33
CA SER A 85 22.94 17.96 13.17
C SER A 85 23.33 19.46 13.21
N GLY A 86 22.56 20.34 12.56
CA GLY A 86 22.89 21.76 12.41
C GLY A 86 22.45 22.65 13.57
N THR A 87 21.54 22.18 14.42
CA THR A 87 21.15 22.86 15.67
C THR A 87 22.10 22.48 16.80
N ARG A 88 22.38 23.40 17.75
CA ARG A 88 23.24 23.15 18.93
C ARG A 88 22.83 21.93 19.77
N GLN A 89 21.64 21.40 19.53
CA GLN A 89 21.16 20.08 19.94
C GLN A 89 20.70 19.37 18.66
N GLY A 90 21.44 18.36 18.20
CA GLY A 90 20.99 17.55 17.07
C GLY A 90 19.69 16.82 17.41
N GLY A 91 18.83 16.60 16.44
CA GLY A 91 17.51 15.99 16.67
C GLY A 91 16.88 15.40 15.42
N VAL A 92 15.79 14.66 15.64
CA VAL A 92 14.95 14.14 14.55
C VAL A 92 14.10 15.27 13.98
N GLU A 93 14.12 15.39 12.66
CA GLU A 93 13.30 16.29 11.86
C GLU A 93 12.38 15.46 10.96
N LEU A 94 11.10 15.86 10.87
CA LEU A 94 10.13 15.32 9.92
C LEU A 94 9.89 16.36 8.83
N ARG A 95 10.45 16.11 7.64
CA ARG A 95 10.44 17.07 6.52
C ARG A 95 9.12 17.00 5.75
N VAL A 96 8.05 17.52 6.34
CA VAL A 96 6.73 17.56 5.69
C VAL A 96 6.53 18.78 4.79
N ASP A 97 7.38 19.81 4.93
CA ASP A 97 7.32 21.06 4.14
C ASP A 97 8.06 20.97 2.78
N GLN A 98 8.26 19.76 2.28
CA GLN A 98 8.85 19.51 0.96
C GLN A 98 7.74 19.34 -0.10
N GLN A 99 8.09 19.49 -1.37
CA GLN A 99 7.18 19.20 -2.47
C GLN A 99 7.47 17.81 -3.04
N PRO A 100 6.60 16.81 -2.82
CA PRO A 100 6.81 15.48 -3.38
C PRO A 100 6.51 15.48 -4.89
N ASP A 101 7.16 14.58 -5.63
CA ASP A 101 6.77 14.27 -7.00
C ASP A 101 5.44 13.52 -6.97
N GLN A 102 4.45 14.00 -7.72
CA GLN A 102 3.12 13.40 -7.76
C GLN A 102 2.64 13.19 -9.20
N TYR A 103 2.12 12.00 -9.45
CA TYR A 103 1.58 11.57 -10.74
C TYR A 103 0.15 11.12 -10.54
N GLN A 104 -0.77 11.63 -11.37
CA GLN A 104 -2.21 11.43 -11.19
C GLN A 104 -2.90 11.12 -12.50
N VAL A 105 -3.79 10.12 -12.47
CA VAL A 105 -4.62 9.73 -13.61
C VAL A 105 -6.03 9.38 -13.14
N SER A 106 -7.01 9.54 -14.02
CA SER A 106 -8.37 9.07 -13.77
C SER A 106 -8.43 7.55 -13.91
N ILE A 107 -9.00 6.88 -12.91
CA ILE A 107 -9.27 5.44 -12.93
C ILE A 107 -10.79 5.23 -13.05
N PRO A 108 -11.27 4.28 -13.89
CA PRO A 108 -12.68 3.96 -13.96
C PRO A 108 -13.25 3.58 -12.59
N ALA A 109 -14.38 4.20 -12.21
CA ALA A 109 -14.99 3.99 -10.90
C ALA A 109 -15.28 2.51 -10.58
N PRO A 110 -15.81 1.68 -11.50
CA PRO A 110 -16.00 0.25 -11.24
C PRO A 110 -14.70 -0.49 -10.91
N LEU A 111 -13.60 -0.15 -11.59
CA LEU A 111 -12.29 -0.75 -11.36
C LEU A 111 -11.71 -0.34 -10.00
N ALA A 112 -11.85 0.95 -9.64
CA ALA A 112 -11.40 1.44 -8.34
C ALA A 112 -12.17 0.78 -7.17
N GLN A 113 -13.49 0.63 -7.30
CA GLN A 113 -14.33 -0.06 -6.33
C GLN A 113 -13.97 -1.55 -6.22
N ARG A 114 -13.73 -2.21 -7.36
CA ARG A 114 -13.27 -3.60 -7.40
C ARG A 114 -11.94 -3.77 -6.67
N LEU A 115 -10.98 -2.88 -6.92
CA LEU A 115 -9.68 -2.88 -6.24
C LEU A 115 -9.83 -2.72 -4.72
N LEU A 116 -10.66 -1.77 -4.27
CA LEU A 116 -10.97 -1.54 -2.85
C LEU A 116 -11.52 -2.82 -2.19
N HIS A 117 -12.55 -3.43 -2.79
CA HIS A 117 -13.19 -4.63 -2.24
C HIS A 117 -12.24 -5.84 -2.21
N SER A 118 -11.48 -6.06 -3.28
CA SER A 118 -10.53 -7.17 -3.37
C SER A 118 -9.40 -7.04 -2.34
N TRP A 119 -8.88 -5.83 -2.12
CA TRP A 119 -7.85 -5.60 -1.09
C TRP A 119 -8.39 -5.76 0.32
N GLN A 120 -9.62 -5.29 0.57
CA GLN A 120 -10.29 -5.49 1.86
C GLN A 120 -10.44 -6.98 2.18
N ALA A 121 -10.92 -7.78 1.22
CA ALA A 121 -11.05 -9.23 1.37
C ALA A 121 -9.68 -9.91 1.57
N ALA A 122 -8.67 -9.51 0.79
CA ALA A 122 -7.32 -10.07 0.89
C ALA A 122 -6.68 -9.82 2.24
N LEU A 123 -6.80 -8.60 2.78
CA LEU A 123 -6.24 -8.23 4.09
C LEU A 123 -7.00 -8.91 5.23
N ALA A 124 -8.34 -8.93 5.17
CA ALA A 124 -9.17 -9.60 6.18
C ALA A 124 -8.91 -11.11 6.26
N ALA A 125 -8.60 -11.76 5.13
CA ALA A 125 -8.24 -13.18 5.10
C ALA A 125 -6.84 -13.47 5.68
N GLN A 126 -5.92 -12.51 5.61
CA GLN A 126 -4.51 -12.69 6.01
C GLN A 126 -4.20 -12.20 7.42
N VAL A 127 -4.94 -11.21 7.93
CA VAL A 127 -4.63 -10.55 9.20
C VAL A 127 -5.72 -10.87 10.23
N PRO A 128 -5.40 -11.66 11.26
CA PRO A 128 -6.31 -11.90 12.39
C PRO A 128 -6.67 -10.58 13.09
N GLY A 129 -7.94 -10.42 13.47
CA GLY A 129 -8.48 -9.17 14.02
C GLY A 129 -7.80 -8.65 15.29
N ASP A 130 -7.17 -9.53 16.06
CA ASP A 130 -6.44 -9.22 17.29
C ASP A 130 -4.95 -8.95 17.06
N ARG A 131 -4.40 -9.29 15.89
CA ARG A 131 -2.99 -9.12 15.56
C ARG A 131 -2.66 -7.63 15.38
N LYS A 132 -1.85 -7.08 16.28
CA LYS A 132 -1.26 -5.75 16.10
C LYS A 132 -0.06 -5.80 15.17
N ALA A 133 0.21 -4.69 14.48
CA ALA A 133 1.41 -4.55 13.67
C ALA A 133 2.65 -4.83 14.52
N PRO A 134 3.60 -5.66 14.04
CA PRO A 134 4.77 -6.05 14.81
C PRO A 134 5.73 -4.87 14.99
N VAL A 135 6.65 -4.96 15.96
CA VAL A 135 7.81 -4.08 16.01
C VAL A 135 8.74 -4.47 14.88
N LEU A 136 9.11 -3.50 14.03
CA LEU A 136 9.95 -3.75 12.87
C LEU A 136 11.14 -2.79 12.84
N ASP A 137 12.31 -3.37 12.61
CA ASP A 137 13.52 -2.64 12.25
C ASP A 137 13.75 -2.81 10.74
N GLY A 138 13.39 -1.80 9.94
CA GLY A 138 13.63 -1.87 8.51
C GLY A 138 12.55 -1.20 7.68
N ASP A 139 12.36 -1.73 6.46
CA ASP A 139 11.33 -1.27 5.54
C ASP A 139 9.95 -1.65 6.09
N VAL A 140 9.05 -0.68 6.13
CA VAL A 140 7.65 -0.88 6.53
C VAL A 140 6.75 -0.54 5.36
N LEU A 141 5.80 -1.43 5.06
CA LEU A 141 4.63 -1.11 4.25
C LEU A 141 3.43 -0.88 5.15
N SER A 142 2.62 0.12 4.81
CA SER A 142 1.36 0.39 5.49
C SER A 142 0.23 0.56 4.49
N PHE A 143 -0.73 -0.35 4.55
CA PHE A 143 -1.97 -0.34 3.79
C PHE A 143 -3.03 0.40 4.60
N THR A 144 -3.80 1.28 3.98
CA THR A 144 -5.07 1.76 4.50
C THR A 144 -6.17 1.38 3.52
N VAL A 145 -7.18 0.66 3.97
CA VAL A 145 -8.32 0.24 3.14
C VAL A 145 -9.59 0.45 3.96
N ASP A 146 -10.52 1.27 3.46
CA ASP A 146 -11.78 1.59 4.13
C ASP A 146 -11.58 2.07 5.59
N GLY A 147 -10.61 2.96 5.78
CA GLY A 147 -10.25 3.51 7.09
C GLY A 147 -9.47 2.58 8.02
N GLN A 148 -9.30 1.30 7.66
CA GLN A 148 -8.54 0.33 8.45
C GLN A 148 -7.08 0.28 8.00
N ARG A 149 -6.16 0.26 8.97
CA ARG A 149 -4.71 0.21 8.71
C ARG A 149 -4.13 -1.17 8.99
N TYR A 150 -3.29 -1.63 8.07
CA TYR A 150 -2.53 -2.87 8.16
C TYR A 150 -1.08 -2.56 7.82
N SER A 151 -0.14 -2.93 8.67
CA SER A 151 1.27 -2.64 8.45
C SER A 151 2.17 -3.80 8.82
N GLY A 152 3.31 -3.90 8.15
CA GLY A 152 4.25 -5.00 8.29
C GLY A 152 5.38 -4.89 7.27
N THR A 153 6.11 -5.98 7.09
CA THR A 153 7.06 -6.11 5.98
C THR A 153 6.36 -6.33 4.65
N ARG A 154 7.11 -6.20 3.55
CA ARG A 154 6.58 -6.46 2.21
C ARG A 154 6.17 -7.93 2.05
N PRO A 155 4.92 -8.22 1.67
CA PRO A 155 4.51 -9.60 1.44
C PRO A 155 5.06 -10.12 0.11
N GLU A 156 5.72 -11.28 0.15
CA GLU A 156 6.42 -11.87 -1.00
C GLU A 156 5.69 -13.05 -1.65
N CYS A 157 4.54 -13.48 -1.11
CA CYS A 157 3.75 -14.55 -1.72
C CYS A 157 2.24 -14.43 -1.43
N GLY A 158 1.47 -15.40 -1.95
CA GLY A 158 0.01 -15.46 -1.82
C GLY A 158 -0.70 -14.21 -2.33
N ALA A 159 -1.81 -13.87 -1.69
CA ALA A 159 -2.59 -12.67 -1.98
C ALA A 159 -1.74 -11.38 -1.83
N GLY A 160 -0.85 -11.31 -0.83
CA GLY A 160 0.02 -10.16 -0.64
C GLY A 160 0.96 -9.90 -1.82
N ARG A 161 1.55 -10.94 -2.43
CA ARG A 161 2.36 -10.77 -3.66
C ARG A 161 1.54 -10.22 -4.83
N LEU A 162 0.30 -10.69 -5.00
CA LEU A 162 -0.59 -10.17 -6.03
C LEU A 162 -0.98 -8.70 -5.77
N MET A 163 -1.21 -8.32 -4.51
CA MET A 163 -1.40 -6.92 -4.14
C MET A 163 -0.16 -6.08 -4.50
N MET A 164 1.06 -6.58 -4.28
CA MET A 164 2.27 -5.87 -4.69
C MET A 164 2.44 -5.78 -6.22
N LYS A 165 2.00 -6.80 -6.99
CA LYS A 165 1.89 -6.71 -8.45
C LYS A 165 0.90 -5.61 -8.86
N GLN A 166 -0.24 -5.52 -8.19
CA GLN A 166 -1.25 -4.48 -8.45
C GLN A 166 -0.72 -3.09 -8.10
N VAL A 167 0.03 -2.91 -7.01
CA VAL A 167 0.74 -1.66 -6.70
C VAL A 167 1.65 -1.25 -7.85
N ALA A 168 2.47 -2.17 -8.39
CA ALA A 168 3.34 -1.86 -9.51
C ALA A 168 2.56 -1.40 -10.76
N LEU A 169 1.45 -2.07 -11.08
CA LEU A 169 0.56 -1.68 -12.18
C LEU A 169 -0.07 -0.29 -11.97
N LEU A 170 -0.46 0.03 -10.73
CA LEU A 170 -0.99 1.36 -10.38
C LEU A 170 0.08 2.46 -10.56
N ILE A 171 1.31 2.21 -10.12
CA ILE A 171 2.43 3.15 -10.32
C ILE A 171 2.68 3.35 -11.82
N GLU A 172 2.76 2.26 -12.60
CA GLU A 172 2.95 2.34 -14.04
C GLU A 172 1.83 3.09 -14.77
N ALA A 173 0.59 2.95 -14.30
CA ALA A 173 -0.56 3.65 -14.86
C ALA A 173 -0.50 5.16 -14.54
N SER A 174 -0.08 5.53 -13.33
CA SER A 174 -0.02 6.92 -12.88
C SER A 174 0.94 7.81 -13.70
N ASP A 175 2.01 7.22 -14.23
CA ASP A 175 3.03 7.91 -15.04
C ASP A 175 2.93 7.58 -16.55
N THR A 176 1.81 6.97 -16.95
CA THR A 176 1.58 6.56 -18.35
C THR A 176 0.78 7.61 -19.13
N LYS A 177 1.06 7.71 -20.43
CA LYS A 177 0.26 8.51 -21.37
C LYS A 177 -1.18 8.00 -21.45
N GLU A 178 -2.15 8.91 -21.48
CA GLU A 178 -3.59 8.62 -21.50
C GLU A 178 -4.00 7.52 -22.50
N LYS A 179 -3.49 7.55 -23.74
CA LYS A 179 -3.78 6.55 -24.78
C LYS A 179 -3.37 5.10 -24.45
N LYS A 180 -2.58 4.88 -23.41
CA LYS A 180 -2.17 3.55 -22.93
C LYS A 180 -2.93 3.13 -21.67
N LEU A 181 -3.73 4.00 -21.06
CA LEU A 181 -4.43 3.73 -19.81
C LEU A 181 -5.41 2.56 -19.93
N ASP A 182 -6.14 2.45 -21.03
CA ASP A 182 -7.07 1.33 -21.26
C ASP A 182 -6.38 -0.04 -21.12
N ARG A 183 -5.16 -0.15 -21.68
CA ARG A 183 -4.35 -1.36 -21.52
C ARG A 183 -3.92 -1.57 -20.07
N ARG A 184 -3.50 -0.51 -19.37
CA ARG A 184 -3.09 -0.59 -17.95
C ARG A 184 -4.25 -1.00 -17.04
N TRP A 185 -5.44 -0.51 -17.32
CA TRP A 185 -6.67 -0.88 -16.62
C TRP A 185 -7.05 -2.32 -16.86
N LYS A 186 -6.87 -2.82 -18.10
CA LYS A 186 -7.04 -4.24 -18.39
C LYS A 186 -6.04 -5.12 -17.63
N ASP A 187 -4.75 -4.75 -17.64
CA ASP A 187 -3.71 -5.49 -16.92
C ASP A 187 -4.00 -5.54 -15.40
N LEU A 188 -4.52 -4.44 -14.82
CA LEU A 188 -4.95 -4.37 -13.43
C LEU A 188 -6.18 -5.25 -13.16
N ASP A 189 -7.16 -5.24 -14.04
CA ASP A 189 -8.38 -6.03 -13.93
C ASP A 189 -8.10 -7.54 -13.97
N GLU A 190 -7.22 -7.98 -14.89
CA GLU A 190 -6.74 -9.37 -14.96
C GLU A 190 -5.99 -9.78 -13.68
N SER A 191 -5.17 -8.89 -13.12
CA SER A 191 -4.50 -9.12 -11.84
C SER A 191 -5.47 -9.20 -10.65
N LEU A 192 -6.63 -8.53 -10.73
CA LEU A 192 -7.70 -8.64 -9.74
C LEU A 192 -8.48 -9.95 -9.88
N ASP A 193 -8.65 -10.47 -11.10
CA ASP A 193 -9.19 -11.82 -11.33
C ASP A 193 -8.31 -12.88 -10.66
N GLU A 194 -6.98 -12.80 -10.85
CA GLU A 194 -6.02 -13.71 -10.22
C GLU A 194 -6.15 -13.69 -8.69
N LEU A 195 -6.25 -12.51 -8.08
CA LEU A 195 -6.41 -12.35 -6.64
C LEU A 195 -7.74 -12.96 -6.15
N GLN A 196 -8.83 -12.72 -6.88
CA GLN A 196 -10.14 -13.25 -6.52
C GLN A 196 -10.19 -14.78 -6.62
N GLN A 197 -9.56 -15.37 -7.64
CA GLN A 197 -9.45 -16.83 -7.79
C GLN A 197 -8.65 -17.45 -6.63
N LEU A 198 -7.56 -16.79 -6.23
CA LEU A 198 -6.74 -17.23 -5.10
C LEU A 198 -7.52 -17.17 -3.78
N LEU A 199 -8.27 -16.10 -3.53
CA LEU A 199 -9.12 -15.98 -2.32
C LEU A 199 -10.29 -16.96 -2.33
N GLY A 200 -10.83 -17.30 -3.51
CA GLY A 200 -11.89 -18.29 -3.68
C GLY A 200 -11.42 -19.75 -3.59
N GLY A 201 -10.13 -20.01 -3.31
CA GLY A 201 -9.58 -21.36 -3.17
C GLY A 201 -9.45 -22.14 -4.48
N LYS A 202 -9.48 -21.47 -5.65
CA LYS A 202 -9.33 -22.13 -6.96
C LYS A 202 -7.88 -22.25 -7.44
N ALA A 203 -6.91 -21.81 -6.64
CA ALA A 203 -5.50 -22.06 -6.87
C ALA A 203 -5.06 -23.28 -6.05
N GLY A 204 -5.28 -24.47 -6.61
CA GLY A 204 -4.72 -25.74 -6.17
C GLY A 204 -3.65 -26.22 -7.14
#